data_AF-A0AA51XEM4-F1
#
_entry.id   AF-A0AA51XEM4-F1
#
_cell.length_a   1.000
_cell.length_b   1.000
_cell.length_c   1.000
_cell.angle_alpha   90.00
_cell.angle_beta   90.00
_cell.angle_gamma   90.00
#
_symmetry.space_group_name_H-M   'P 1'
#
loop_
_entity.id
_entity.type
_entity.pdbx_description
1 polymer ?
#
loop_
_entity_poly.entity_id
_entity_poly.type
_entity_poly.pdbx_seq_one_letter_code
_entity_poly.pdbx_strand_id
1 'polypeptide(L)'
;MFNYLEPPNAYYEFEKIYTAQQWAKKQQWVIDYLTEHAPDVIGFQEVFSIESLQELVRGQGYEHFAVVDTPEVIDDFIYKRPVVAIAAKYPIVEVAAVQHDNELVATLGLSADFTFSRKVLRATVTLPHIGNTDCYVVHFKSKRPMIEVDEHNKALSPEKNIIEILKANVAGGWGSTIQRGSEATLLMIQMIARREATQQPMILMGDFNNSIADGVLSHMLTNTLRFAPAFDAKTYLAKYCLNDAWDLFTKSQLASAEPQAPTDDLRVDGDIASVVIEQGDTNNVAKPATPRTPTHYYGASSSVLDYILLSSEFDASYHDSFFEVSDYNTYDRHLINPVFERDDLSTDHGVVIVSLTLRS
;
A
#
# COMPACT_ATOMS: atom_id res chain seq x y z
N MET A 1 4.52 -10.87 -0.72
CA MET A 1 5.16 -11.14 -2.01
C MET A 1 4.52 -12.32 -2.72
N PHE A 2 3.94 -12.02 -3.89
CA PHE A 2 3.23 -12.97 -4.72
C PHE A 2 4.17 -13.88 -5.54
N ASN A 3 5.37 -13.41 -5.92
CA ASN A 3 6.37 -14.12 -6.74
C ASN A 3 5.74 -14.93 -7.90
N TYR A 4 5.01 -14.25 -8.79
CA TYR A 4 4.28 -14.94 -9.87
C TYR A 4 5.12 -14.99 -11.15
N LEU A 5 5.85 -16.10 -11.32
CA LEU A 5 6.72 -16.38 -12.45
C LEU A 5 6.42 -17.77 -13.03
N GLU A 6 6.05 -17.80 -14.30
CA GLU A 6 5.77 -19.02 -15.05
C GLU A 6 7.09 -19.75 -15.40
N PRO A 7 7.17 -21.08 -15.18
CA PRO A 7 8.32 -21.88 -15.60
C PRO A 7 8.47 -21.91 -17.13
N PRO A 8 9.69 -22.06 -17.68
CA PRO A 8 10.92 -22.51 -17.02
C PRO A 8 11.77 -21.39 -16.41
N ASN A 9 11.21 -20.20 -16.21
CA ASN A 9 11.94 -19.04 -15.70
C ASN A 9 12.22 -19.13 -14.19
N ALA A 10 13.31 -18.48 -13.75
CA ALA A 10 13.73 -18.42 -12.36
C ALA A 10 13.64 -16.99 -11.82
N TYR A 11 13.28 -16.81 -10.54
CA TYR A 11 13.22 -15.50 -9.89
C TYR A 11 14.33 -15.36 -8.85
N TYR A 12 15.07 -14.25 -8.90
CA TYR A 12 16.24 -13.90 -8.06
C TYR A 12 17.46 -14.84 -8.17
N GLU A 13 17.29 -16.17 -8.20
CA GLU A 13 18.34 -17.19 -8.22
C GLU A 13 17.98 -18.31 -9.21
N PHE A 14 18.98 -18.90 -9.86
CA PHE A 14 18.82 -19.97 -10.87
C PHE A 14 17.97 -21.16 -10.39
N GLU A 15 18.05 -21.48 -9.09
CA GLU A 15 17.41 -22.65 -8.49
C GLU A 15 15.92 -22.46 -8.21
N LYS A 16 15.42 -21.23 -8.34
CA LYS A 16 14.03 -20.86 -8.02
C LYS A 16 13.13 -20.96 -9.25
N ILE A 17 13.08 -22.14 -9.85
CA ILE A 17 12.18 -22.48 -10.96
C ILE A 17 11.06 -23.37 -10.43
N TYR A 18 9.80 -23.02 -10.70
CA TYR A 18 8.68 -23.90 -10.36
C TYR A 18 8.66 -25.15 -11.24
N THR A 19 8.42 -26.31 -10.64
CA THR A 19 7.93 -27.47 -11.38
C THR A 19 6.51 -27.20 -11.92
N ALA A 20 6.07 -27.94 -12.94
CA ALA A 20 4.72 -27.81 -13.47
C ALA A 20 3.63 -28.02 -12.40
N GLN A 21 3.84 -28.94 -11.46
CA GLN A 21 2.91 -29.17 -10.34
C GLN A 21 2.88 -27.98 -9.39
N GLN A 22 4.03 -27.41 -9.07
CA GLN A 22 4.12 -26.21 -8.24
C GLN A 22 3.41 -25.03 -8.93
N TRP A 23 3.64 -24.85 -10.22
CA TRP A 23 2.98 -23.80 -10.99
C TRP A 23 1.46 -23.92 -10.97
N ALA A 24 0.92 -25.12 -11.21
CA ALA A 24 -0.52 -25.38 -11.14
C ALA A 24 -1.10 -25.07 -9.76
N LYS A 25 -0.41 -25.47 -8.69
CA LYS A 25 -0.80 -25.14 -7.30
C LYS A 25 -0.80 -23.62 -7.05
N LYS A 26 0.22 -22.91 -7.52
CA LYS A 26 0.30 -21.44 -7.42
C LYS A 26 -0.91 -20.79 -8.09
N GLN A 27 -1.22 -21.18 -9.31
CA GLN A 27 -2.39 -20.70 -10.05
C GLN A 27 -3.70 -21.04 -9.33
N GLN A 28 -3.84 -22.26 -8.81
CA GLN A 28 -5.03 -22.68 -8.07
C GLN A 28 -5.24 -21.86 -6.79
N TRP A 29 -4.19 -21.59 -6.02
CA TRP A 29 -4.30 -20.78 -4.81
C TRP A 29 -4.84 -19.36 -5.11
N VAL A 30 -4.40 -18.77 -6.23
CA VAL A 30 -4.88 -17.46 -6.69
C VAL A 30 -6.35 -17.54 -7.14
N ILE A 31 -6.72 -18.57 -7.89
CA ILE A 31 -8.11 -18.82 -8.30
C ILE A 31 -9.01 -18.96 -7.08
N ASP A 32 -8.61 -19.77 -6.09
CA ASP A 32 -9.37 -20.00 -4.87
C ASP A 32 -9.58 -18.69 -4.10
N TYR A 33 -8.51 -17.91 -3.94
CA TYR A 33 -8.58 -16.60 -3.29
C TYR A 33 -9.54 -15.64 -4.01
N LEU A 34 -9.44 -15.54 -5.34
CA LEU A 34 -10.30 -14.66 -6.15
C LEU A 34 -11.76 -15.15 -6.16
N THR A 35 -11.99 -16.46 -6.10
CA THR A 35 -13.33 -17.05 -6.03
C THR A 35 -13.97 -16.78 -4.67
N GLU A 36 -13.20 -16.94 -3.58
CA GLU A 36 -13.70 -16.76 -2.21
C GLU A 36 -14.01 -15.30 -1.89
N HIS A 37 -13.10 -14.38 -2.24
CA HIS A 37 -13.21 -12.98 -1.85
C HIS A 37 -13.79 -12.07 -2.94
N ALA A 38 -13.69 -12.48 -4.20
CA ALA A 38 -14.26 -11.80 -5.37
C ALA A 38 -14.13 -10.25 -5.36
N PRO A 39 -12.95 -9.66 -5.11
CA PRO A 39 -12.80 -8.20 -5.09
C PRO A 39 -13.15 -7.59 -6.45
N ASP A 40 -13.65 -6.36 -6.47
CA ASP A 40 -13.99 -5.67 -7.72
C ASP A 40 -12.76 -5.09 -8.44
N VAL A 41 -11.77 -4.67 -7.65
CA VAL A 41 -10.46 -4.19 -8.09
C VAL A 41 -9.40 -4.83 -7.20
N ILE A 42 -8.32 -5.35 -7.80
CA ILE A 42 -7.22 -5.97 -7.08
C ILE A 42 -5.87 -5.52 -7.67
N GLY A 43 -4.97 -5.09 -6.79
CA GLY A 43 -3.57 -4.78 -7.11
C GLY A 43 -2.66 -5.96 -6.78
N PHE A 44 -1.77 -6.31 -7.72
CA PHE A 44 -0.76 -7.35 -7.55
C PHE A 44 0.63 -6.72 -7.47
N GLN A 45 1.46 -7.26 -6.58
CA GLN A 45 2.89 -6.96 -6.50
C GLN A 45 3.66 -8.21 -6.89
N GLU A 46 4.92 -8.04 -7.27
CA GLU A 46 5.80 -9.17 -7.60
C GLU A 46 5.35 -10.01 -8.80
N VAL A 47 4.86 -9.33 -9.83
CA VAL A 47 4.44 -9.95 -11.09
C VAL A 47 5.64 -10.04 -12.03
N PHE A 48 5.98 -11.26 -12.45
CA PHE A 48 7.03 -11.52 -13.44
C PHE A 48 6.47 -12.09 -14.75
N SER A 49 5.42 -12.90 -14.69
CA SER A 49 4.72 -13.41 -15.87
C SER A 49 3.39 -12.69 -16.07
N ILE A 50 3.45 -11.57 -16.79
CA ILE A 50 2.32 -10.65 -16.99
C ILE A 50 1.19 -11.33 -17.74
N GLU A 51 1.49 -11.94 -18.89
CA GLU A 51 0.51 -12.53 -19.80
C GLU A 51 -0.23 -13.69 -19.13
N SER A 52 0.51 -14.55 -18.41
CA SER A 52 -0.10 -15.65 -17.67
C SER A 52 -0.99 -15.16 -16.52
N LEU A 53 -0.57 -14.14 -15.77
CA LEU A 53 -1.41 -13.58 -14.70
C LEU A 53 -2.69 -12.97 -15.28
N GLN A 54 -2.55 -12.24 -16.39
CA GLN A 54 -3.68 -11.64 -17.10
C GLN A 54 -4.68 -12.71 -17.56
N GLU A 55 -4.22 -13.82 -18.12
CA GLU A 55 -5.08 -14.93 -18.51
C GLU A 55 -5.78 -15.58 -17.31
N LEU A 56 -5.05 -15.81 -16.22
CA LEU A 56 -5.57 -16.41 -15.01
C LEU A 56 -6.73 -15.58 -14.42
N VAL A 57 -6.51 -14.27 -14.23
CA VAL A 57 -7.55 -13.39 -13.65
C VAL A 57 -8.71 -13.13 -14.60
N ARG A 58 -8.46 -13.11 -15.92
CA ARG A 58 -9.54 -13.05 -16.91
C ARG A 58 -10.49 -14.25 -16.79
N GLY A 59 -9.94 -15.44 -16.54
CA GLY A 59 -10.73 -16.64 -16.25
C GLY A 59 -11.60 -16.53 -14.98
N GLN A 60 -11.29 -15.60 -14.07
CA GLN A 60 -12.03 -15.33 -12.84
C GLN A 60 -12.97 -14.11 -12.96
N GLY A 61 -13.19 -13.59 -14.17
CA GLY A 61 -14.12 -12.48 -14.43
C GLY A 61 -13.50 -11.08 -14.37
N TYR A 62 -12.17 -10.96 -14.28
CA TYR A 62 -11.47 -9.67 -14.37
C TYR A 62 -11.16 -9.35 -15.83
N GLU A 63 -12.12 -8.73 -16.52
CA GLU A 63 -11.99 -8.41 -17.95
C GLU A 63 -10.94 -7.33 -18.25
N HIS A 64 -10.63 -6.48 -17.27
CA HIS A 64 -9.69 -5.39 -17.40
C HIS A 64 -8.43 -5.63 -16.58
N PHE A 65 -7.27 -5.51 -17.23
CA PHE A 65 -5.97 -5.73 -16.62
C PHE A 65 -4.95 -4.75 -17.17
N ALA A 66 -4.07 -4.23 -16.32
CA ALA A 66 -3.05 -3.27 -16.72
C ALA A 66 -1.72 -3.47 -15.97
N VAL A 67 -0.65 -3.16 -16.70
CA VAL A 67 0.73 -3.00 -16.23
C VAL A 67 1.33 -1.77 -16.89
N VAL A 68 2.40 -1.21 -16.31
CA VAL A 68 3.08 0.00 -16.84
C VAL A 68 4.58 -0.20 -17.04
N ASP A 69 5.04 -1.42 -16.83
CA ASP A 69 6.44 -1.79 -16.93
C ASP A 69 6.58 -3.26 -17.36
N THR A 70 7.78 -3.62 -17.79
CA THR A 70 8.13 -4.99 -18.13
C THR A 70 9.18 -5.51 -17.13
N PRO A 71 9.03 -6.73 -16.61
CA PRO A 71 10.02 -7.32 -15.72
C PRO A 71 11.41 -7.39 -16.36
N GLU A 72 12.45 -7.10 -15.57
CA GLU A 72 13.84 -7.13 -16.05
C GLU A 72 14.43 -8.54 -15.92
N VAL A 73 14.90 -9.06 -17.05
CA VAL A 73 15.65 -10.32 -17.18
C VAL A 73 17.14 -9.99 -17.22
N ILE A 74 17.92 -10.59 -16.32
CA ILE A 74 19.37 -10.32 -16.22
C ILE A 74 20.18 -11.36 -16.97
N ASP A 75 19.70 -12.60 -17.05
CA ASP A 75 20.39 -13.71 -17.71
C ASP A 75 19.36 -14.69 -18.26
N ASP A 76 19.07 -14.60 -19.57
CA ASP A 76 18.09 -15.34 -20.41
C ASP A 76 16.72 -15.69 -19.79
N PHE A 77 16.68 -16.41 -18.67
CA PHE A 77 15.50 -16.87 -17.94
C PHE A 77 15.46 -16.44 -16.46
N ILE A 78 16.44 -15.66 -15.97
CA ILE A 78 16.50 -15.17 -14.59
C ILE A 78 15.94 -13.75 -14.49
N TYR A 79 14.83 -13.62 -13.76
CA TYR A 79 14.14 -12.37 -13.51
C TYR A 79 14.54 -11.79 -12.15
N LYS A 80 14.87 -10.49 -12.07
CA LYS A 80 15.27 -9.84 -10.80
C LYS A 80 14.37 -8.67 -10.40
N ARG A 81 13.70 -8.01 -11.35
CA ARG A 81 12.83 -6.85 -11.05
C ARG A 81 11.40 -7.15 -11.47
N PRO A 82 10.53 -7.54 -10.53
CA PRO A 82 9.13 -7.70 -10.84
C PRO A 82 8.44 -6.34 -10.98
N VAL A 83 7.25 -6.38 -11.56
CA VAL A 83 6.37 -5.23 -11.71
C VAL A 83 5.14 -5.34 -10.82
N VAL A 84 4.37 -4.25 -10.77
CA VAL A 84 3.02 -4.24 -10.20
C VAL A 84 2.00 -4.35 -11.32
N ALA A 85 0.84 -4.92 -11.01
CA ALA A 85 -0.30 -5.01 -11.92
C ALA A 85 -1.59 -4.66 -11.21
N ILE A 86 -2.63 -4.35 -11.99
CA ILE A 86 -4.00 -4.18 -11.49
C ILE A 86 -4.96 -4.97 -12.37
N ALA A 87 -5.94 -5.61 -11.75
CA ALA A 87 -7.07 -6.24 -12.43
C ALA A 87 -8.38 -5.67 -11.87
N ALA A 88 -9.37 -5.51 -12.73
CA ALA A 88 -10.69 -4.98 -12.36
C ALA A 88 -11.80 -5.67 -13.15
N LYS A 89 -12.95 -5.81 -12.50
CA LYS A 89 -14.22 -6.20 -13.16
C LYS A 89 -14.83 -5.04 -13.95
N TYR A 90 -14.46 -3.81 -13.61
CA TYR A 90 -14.95 -2.59 -14.24
C TYR A 90 -13.92 -1.97 -15.20
N PRO A 91 -14.35 -1.18 -16.20
CA PRO A 91 -13.45 -0.62 -17.22
C PRO A 91 -12.30 0.20 -16.65
N ILE A 92 -11.09 -0.14 -17.10
CA ILE A 92 -9.90 0.71 -16.96
C ILE A 92 -9.85 1.64 -18.19
N VAL A 93 -10.09 2.93 -17.98
CA VAL A 93 -10.22 3.94 -19.05
C VAL A 93 -8.93 4.73 -19.31
N GLU A 94 -7.99 4.72 -18.37
CA GLU A 94 -6.68 5.36 -18.50
C GLU A 94 -5.64 4.56 -17.70
N VAL A 95 -4.43 4.43 -18.24
CA VAL A 95 -3.30 3.75 -17.57
C VAL A 95 -2.04 4.58 -17.78
N ALA A 96 -1.27 4.82 -16.70
CA ALA A 96 0.00 5.52 -16.79
C ALA A 96 0.99 5.06 -15.71
N ALA A 97 2.29 5.00 -16.07
CA ALA A 97 3.36 5.01 -15.08
C ALA A 97 3.45 6.42 -14.47
N VAL A 98 3.38 6.53 -13.14
CA VAL A 98 3.55 7.82 -12.47
C VAL A 98 4.97 8.34 -12.73
N GLN A 99 5.05 9.53 -13.31
CA GLN A 99 6.30 10.26 -13.49
C GLN A 99 6.58 11.11 -12.25
N HIS A 100 7.84 11.43 -11.99
CA HIS A 100 8.21 12.38 -10.94
C HIS A 100 8.66 13.70 -11.54
N ASP A 101 8.57 14.77 -10.75
CA ASP A 101 9.04 16.09 -11.15
C ASP A 101 10.56 16.19 -10.94
N ASN A 102 11.30 16.46 -12.03
CA ASN A 102 12.75 16.58 -12.02
C ASN A 102 13.24 17.79 -11.21
N GLU A 103 12.48 18.88 -11.16
CA GLU A 103 12.82 20.05 -10.34
C GLU A 103 12.72 19.72 -8.85
N LEU A 104 11.68 18.97 -8.48
CA LEU A 104 11.51 18.46 -7.12
C LEU A 104 12.59 17.45 -6.74
N VAL A 105 12.97 16.53 -7.64
CA VAL A 105 14.09 15.60 -7.43
C VAL A 105 15.37 16.36 -7.09
N ALA A 106 15.69 17.41 -7.85
CA ALA A 106 16.85 18.26 -7.57
C ALA A 106 16.72 18.99 -6.23
N THR A 107 15.53 19.50 -5.91
CA THR A 107 15.24 20.21 -4.65
C THR A 107 15.41 19.31 -3.42
N LEU A 108 15.06 18.03 -3.55
CA LEU A 108 15.23 17.01 -2.51
C LEU A 108 16.67 16.51 -2.38
N GLY A 109 17.59 16.98 -3.23
CA GLY A 109 18.99 16.55 -3.24
C GLY A 109 19.19 15.12 -3.74
N LEU A 110 18.23 14.60 -4.52
CA LEU A 110 18.32 13.27 -5.14
C LEU A 110 19.10 13.35 -6.44
N SER A 111 19.59 12.20 -6.90
CA SER A 111 20.29 12.12 -8.17
C SER A 111 19.35 12.45 -9.34
N ALA A 112 19.89 13.09 -10.39
CA ALA A 112 19.11 13.48 -11.58
C ALA A 112 18.59 12.28 -12.38
N ASP A 113 19.15 11.08 -12.16
CA ASP A 113 18.71 9.80 -12.72
C ASP A 113 17.83 9.01 -11.75
N PHE A 114 17.26 9.66 -10.72
CA PHE A 114 16.35 9.00 -9.79
C PHE A 114 15.24 8.26 -10.55
N THR A 115 15.03 7.01 -10.17
CA THR A 115 13.88 6.22 -10.63
C THR A 115 13.25 5.53 -9.44
N PHE A 116 11.94 5.34 -9.51
CA PHE A 116 11.28 4.41 -8.58
C PHE A 116 11.89 3.01 -8.73
N SER A 117 12.12 2.32 -7.61
CA SER A 117 12.64 0.95 -7.59
C SER A 117 11.74 -0.01 -8.38
N ARG A 118 10.44 0.28 -8.39
CA ARG A 118 9.42 -0.28 -9.28
C ARG A 118 8.51 0.86 -9.72
N LYS A 119 8.21 0.95 -11.01
CA LYS A 119 7.29 1.99 -11.51
C LYS A 119 5.95 1.88 -10.82
N VAL A 120 5.43 3.01 -10.36
CA VAL A 120 4.08 3.08 -9.78
C VAL A 120 3.06 3.07 -10.90
N LEU A 121 2.10 2.14 -10.81
CA LEU A 121 0.98 2.05 -11.74
C LEU A 121 -0.14 2.96 -11.27
N ARG A 122 -0.68 3.79 -12.16
CA ARG A 122 -1.99 4.41 -12.00
C ARG A 122 -2.93 3.88 -13.09
N ALA A 123 -4.10 3.41 -12.68
CA ALA A 123 -5.22 3.09 -13.56
C ALA A 123 -6.46 3.88 -13.14
N THR A 124 -7.08 4.60 -14.05
CA THR A 124 -8.40 5.19 -13.82
C THR A 124 -9.46 4.13 -14.11
N VAL A 125 -10.18 3.70 -13.08
CA VAL A 125 -11.25 2.69 -13.16
C VAL A 125 -12.60 3.39 -13.05
N THR A 126 -13.53 3.09 -13.96
CA THR A 126 -14.91 3.61 -13.87
C THR A 126 -15.73 2.74 -12.91
N LEU A 127 -15.84 3.18 -11.65
CA LEU A 127 -16.53 2.44 -10.60
C LEU A 127 -18.01 2.86 -10.47
N PRO A 128 -18.91 1.94 -10.08
CA PRO A 128 -20.32 2.26 -9.86
C PRO A 128 -20.52 3.38 -8.83
N HIS A 129 -21.47 4.28 -9.12
CA HIS A 129 -21.89 5.42 -8.28
C HIS A 129 -20.84 6.51 -8.03
N ILE A 130 -19.55 6.18 -7.95
CA ILE A 130 -18.46 7.14 -7.69
C ILE A 130 -17.79 7.64 -8.99
N GLY A 131 -17.91 6.90 -10.09
CA GLY A 131 -17.35 7.26 -11.39
C GLY A 131 -15.85 6.97 -11.52
N ASN A 132 -15.17 7.77 -12.33
CA ASN A 132 -13.74 7.57 -12.62
C ASN A 132 -12.89 7.78 -11.37
N THR A 133 -12.24 6.72 -10.92
CA THR A 133 -11.41 6.67 -9.72
C THR A 133 -9.98 6.31 -10.08
N ASP A 134 -9.01 7.12 -9.66
CA ASP A 134 -7.59 6.84 -9.86
C ASP A 134 -7.10 5.82 -8.82
N CYS A 135 -6.84 4.59 -9.28
CA CYS A 135 -6.29 3.50 -8.50
C CYS A 135 -4.77 3.39 -8.73
N TYR A 136 -3.99 3.50 -7.66
CA TYR A 136 -2.54 3.43 -7.68
C TYR A 136 -2.06 2.13 -7.03
N VAL A 137 -1.14 1.42 -7.69
CA VAL A 137 -0.51 0.21 -7.13
C VAL A 137 0.98 0.46 -6.93
N VAL A 138 1.46 0.25 -5.71
CA VAL A 138 2.86 0.46 -5.32
C VAL A 138 3.51 -0.81 -4.80
N HIS A 139 4.84 -0.84 -4.93
CA HIS A 139 5.72 -1.76 -4.23
C HIS A 139 7.02 -1.00 -3.94
N PHE A 140 7.05 -0.26 -2.84
CA PHE A 140 8.19 0.61 -2.50
C PHE A 140 9.46 -0.19 -2.21
N LYS A 141 10.61 0.49 -2.21
CA LYS A 141 11.91 -0.12 -1.95
C LYS A 141 11.89 -0.92 -0.64
N SER A 142 12.32 -2.18 -0.70
CA SER A 142 12.40 -3.06 0.48
C SER A 142 13.46 -2.60 1.49
N LYS A 143 13.37 -3.06 2.74
CA LYS A 143 14.37 -2.78 3.79
C LYS A 143 15.72 -3.46 3.55
N ARG A 144 15.81 -4.38 2.58
CA ARG A 144 17.04 -5.11 2.25
C ARG A 144 18.12 -4.13 1.80
N PRO A 145 19.34 -4.21 2.35
CA PRO A 145 20.44 -3.32 1.99
C PRO A 145 20.70 -3.27 0.48
N MET A 146 21.01 -2.10 -0.06
CA MET A 146 21.36 -1.95 -1.49
C MET A 146 22.77 -2.45 -1.83
N ILE A 147 23.62 -2.64 -0.82
CA ILE A 147 25.02 -3.03 -1.00
C ILE A 147 25.11 -4.52 -0.69
N GLU A 148 25.24 -5.34 -1.74
CA GLU A 148 25.63 -6.74 -1.60
C GLU A 148 27.15 -6.76 -1.34
N VAL A 149 27.56 -7.33 -0.20
CA VAL A 149 28.99 -7.55 0.07
C VAL A 149 29.41 -8.77 -0.72
N ASP A 150 30.27 -8.56 -1.71
CA ASP A 150 30.82 -9.62 -2.52
C ASP A 150 31.64 -10.58 -1.64
N GLU A 151 31.06 -11.74 -1.32
CA GLU A 151 31.68 -12.75 -0.44
C GLU A 151 32.96 -13.35 -1.06
N HIS A 152 33.16 -13.15 -2.36
CA HIS A 152 34.17 -13.89 -3.13
C HIS A 152 35.55 -13.25 -3.23
N ASN A 153 35.83 -12.09 -2.60
CA ASN A 153 37.07 -11.40 -2.97
C ASN A 153 37.83 -10.58 -1.92
N LYS A 154 37.83 -10.97 -0.64
CA LYS A 154 38.81 -10.40 0.28
C LYS A 154 39.38 -11.44 1.25
N ALA A 155 40.72 -11.61 1.23
CA ALA A 155 41.48 -12.33 2.25
C ALA A 155 41.50 -11.56 3.59
N LEU A 156 40.32 -11.30 4.15
CA LEU A 156 40.14 -10.64 5.44
C LEU A 156 40.16 -11.65 6.57
N SER A 157 40.54 -11.19 7.77
CA SER A 157 40.25 -11.97 8.98
C SER A 157 38.73 -12.07 9.19
N PRO A 158 38.25 -13.11 9.90
CA PRO A 158 36.82 -13.27 10.18
C PRO A 158 36.16 -12.02 10.79
N GLU A 159 36.83 -11.37 11.74
CA GLU A 159 36.35 -10.13 12.37
C GLU A 159 36.25 -8.97 11.36
N LYS A 160 37.26 -8.79 10.51
CA LYS A 160 37.22 -7.73 9.48
C LYS A 160 36.12 -7.98 8.47
N ASN A 161 35.85 -9.24 8.12
CA ASN A 161 34.74 -9.58 7.24
C ASN A 161 33.39 -9.21 7.87
N ILE A 162 33.18 -9.57 9.15
CA ILE A 162 31.97 -9.20 9.91
C ILE A 162 31.79 -7.67 9.97
N ILE A 163 32.88 -6.93 10.22
CA ILE A 163 32.84 -5.46 10.28
C ILE A 163 32.45 -4.86 8.92
N GLU A 164 32.97 -5.38 7.81
CA GLU A 164 32.62 -4.89 6.47
C GLU A 164 31.16 -5.19 6.13
N ILE A 165 30.66 -6.39 6.47
CA ILE A 165 29.24 -6.74 6.35
C ILE A 165 28.36 -5.80 7.18
N LEU A 166 28.75 -5.50 8.43
CA LEU A 166 28.02 -4.58 9.27
C LEU A 166 27.96 -3.17 8.67
N LYS A 167 29.08 -2.64 8.18
CA LYS A 167 29.13 -1.32 7.53
C LYS A 167 28.23 -1.28 6.29
N ALA A 168 28.30 -2.31 5.45
CA ALA A 168 27.47 -2.40 4.25
C ALA A 168 25.98 -2.50 4.59
N ASN A 169 25.62 -3.27 5.62
CA ASN A 169 24.23 -3.37 6.09
C ASN A 169 23.70 -2.04 6.61
N VAL A 170 24.49 -1.30 7.41
CA VAL A 170 24.09 0.02 7.93
C VAL A 170 23.93 1.01 6.78
N ALA A 171 24.93 1.14 5.91
CA ALA A 171 24.89 2.09 4.80
C ALA A 171 23.81 1.74 3.75
N GLY A 172 23.73 0.47 3.35
CA GLY A 172 22.75 -0.02 2.39
C GLY A 172 21.32 -0.01 2.93
N GLY A 173 21.14 -0.23 4.23
CA GLY A 173 19.87 -0.08 4.93
C GLY A 173 19.39 1.37 4.92
N TRP A 174 20.26 2.32 5.27
CA TRP A 174 19.94 3.75 5.21
C TRP A 174 19.60 4.22 3.79
N GLY A 175 20.38 3.79 2.79
CA GLY A 175 20.07 4.12 1.39
C GLY A 175 18.72 3.57 0.94
N SER A 176 18.31 2.39 1.42
CA SER A 176 16.95 1.85 1.18
C SER A 176 15.85 2.65 1.88
N THR A 177 16.15 3.27 3.03
CA THR A 177 15.22 4.18 3.71
C THR A 177 15.04 5.48 2.93
N ILE A 178 16.14 6.09 2.47
CA ILE A 178 16.09 7.28 1.62
C ILE A 178 15.25 7.01 0.36
N GLN A 179 15.59 5.96 -0.38
CA GLN A 179 14.88 5.60 -1.62
C GLN A 179 13.36 5.48 -1.38
N ARG A 180 12.95 4.74 -0.36
CA ARG A 180 11.53 4.55 -0.02
C ARG A 180 10.83 5.85 0.40
N GLY A 181 11.49 6.68 1.21
CA GLY A 181 10.95 8.00 1.58
C GLY A 181 10.77 8.90 0.35
N SER A 182 11.77 8.94 -0.53
CA SER A 182 11.74 9.69 -1.79
C SER A 182 10.65 9.21 -2.73
N GLU A 183 10.50 7.90 -2.92
CA GLU A 183 9.42 7.30 -3.72
C GLU A 183 8.04 7.73 -3.20
N ALA A 184 7.81 7.63 -1.90
CA ALA A 184 6.55 8.04 -1.28
C ALA A 184 6.28 9.55 -1.43
N THR A 185 7.28 10.41 -1.19
CA THR A 185 7.14 11.86 -1.32
C THR A 185 6.83 12.28 -2.75
N LEU A 186 7.58 11.77 -3.72
CA LEU A 186 7.38 12.09 -5.14
C LEU A 186 6.02 11.60 -5.64
N LEU A 187 5.60 10.39 -5.22
CA LEU A 187 4.26 9.89 -5.53
C LEU A 187 3.16 10.78 -4.94
N MET A 188 3.26 11.14 -3.66
CA MET A 188 2.22 11.95 -3.01
C MET A 188 2.01 13.29 -3.72
N ILE A 189 3.10 13.97 -4.09
CA ILE A 189 3.01 15.26 -4.79
C ILE A 189 2.36 15.10 -6.17
N GLN A 190 2.64 14.00 -6.88
CA GLN A 190 2.02 13.71 -8.17
C GLN A 190 0.54 13.34 -8.04
N MET A 191 0.17 12.61 -6.98
CA MET A 191 -1.23 12.34 -6.66
C MET A 191 -1.99 13.63 -6.37
N ILE A 192 -1.40 14.56 -5.62
CA ILE A 192 -1.98 15.89 -5.34
C ILE A 192 -2.19 16.67 -6.65
N ALA A 193 -1.17 16.73 -7.52
CA ALA A 193 -1.27 17.43 -8.81
C ALA A 193 -2.33 16.79 -9.73
N ARG A 194 -2.39 15.46 -9.78
CA ARG A 194 -3.42 14.72 -10.53
C ARG A 194 -4.81 15.00 -9.98
N ARG A 195 -4.96 14.99 -8.66
CA ARG A 195 -6.21 15.30 -7.97
C ARG A 195 -6.66 16.74 -8.22
N GLU A 196 -5.74 17.70 -8.22
CA GLU A 196 -6.03 19.10 -8.53
C GLU A 196 -6.57 19.23 -9.96
N ALA A 197 -5.91 18.58 -10.93
CA ALA A 197 -6.27 18.65 -12.34
C ALA A 197 -7.59 17.95 -12.69
N THR A 198 -7.96 16.88 -11.97
CA THR A 198 -9.06 15.99 -12.39
C THR A 198 -10.20 15.85 -11.39
N GLN A 199 -9.96 16.16 -10.12
CA GLN A 199 -10.88 15.95 -9.00
C GLN A 199 -11.33 14.49 -8.81
N GLN A 200 -10.65 13.52 -9.43
CA GLN A 200 -11.00 12.10 -9.31
C GLN A 200 -10.72 11.58 -7.89
N PRO A 201 -11.58 10.70 -7.34
CA PRO A 201 -11.27 9.93 -6.13
C PRO A 201 -9.97 9.14 -6.29
N MET A 202 -9.26 8.93 -5.20
CA MET A 202 -7.97 8.24 -5.19
C MET A 202 -8.01 7.03 -4.27
N ILE A 203 -7.50 5.91 -4.78
CA ILE A 203 -7.22 4.70 -4.02
C ILE A 203 -5.74 4.37 -4.22
N LEU A 204 -4.94 4.33 -3.15
CA LEU A 204 -3.54 3.90 -3.22
C LEU A 204 -3.38 2.60 -2.45
N MET A 205 -2.89 1.56 -3.12
CA MET A 205 -2.76 0.21 -2.53
C MET A 205 -1.41 -0.44 -2.83
N GLY A 206 -1.01 -1.37 -1.96
CA GLY A 206 0.13 -2.25 -2.19
C GLY A 206 1.08 -2.32 -1.01
N ASP A 207 2.32 -2.75 -1.28
CA ASP A 207 3.36 -2.95 -0.28
C ASP A 207 4.20 -1.68 -0.11
N PHE A 208 4.02 -1.02 1.02
CA PHE A 208 4.74 0.21 1.38
C PHE A 208 6.12 -0.11 1.96
N ASN A 209 6.37 -1.39 2.27
CA ASN A 209 7.63 -1.91 2.80
C ASN A 209 8.09 -1.23 4.11
N ASN A 210 7.20 -0.49 4.77
CA ASN A 210 7.41 0.12 6.09
C ASN A 210 6.05 0.47 6.71
N SER A 211 6.03 0.70 8.03
CA SER A 211 4.84 1.23 8.67
C SER A 211 4.54 2.63 8.14
N ILE A 212 3.28 2.91 7.81
CA ILE A 212 2.84 4.23 7.38
C ILE A 212 2.90 5.28 8.50
N ALA A 213 2.86 4.84 9.76
CA ALA A 213 2.94 5.72 10.93
C ALA A 213 4.40 6.09 11.30
N ASP A 214 5.38 5.45 10.67
CA ASP A 214 6.80 5.79 10.87
C ASP A 214 7.14 7.14 10.22
N GLY A 215 8.15 7.84 10.75
CA GLY A 215 8.57 9.16 10.27
C GLY A 215 9.03 9.19 8.81
N VAL A 216 9.30 8.02 8.19
CA VAL A 216 9.66 7.90 6.77
C VAL A 216 8.44 8.05 5.85
N LEU A 217 7.25 7.62 6.28
CA LEU A 217 6.05 7.55 5.45
C LEU A 217 4.86 8.33 6.01
N SER A 218 4.95 8.87 7.22
CA SER A 218 3.83 9.59 7.88
C SER A 218 3.35 10.83 7.11
N HIS A 219 4.17 11.39 6.21
CA HIS A 219 3.75 12.47 5.32
C HIS A 219 2.61 12.06 4.37
N MET A 220 2.48 10.77 4.05
CA MET A 220 1.39 10.22 3.22
C MET A 220 0.01 10.40 3.86
N LEU A 221 -0.05 10.56 5.18
CA LEU A 221 -1.28 10.79 5.96
C LEU A 221 -1.37 12.23 6.49
N THR A 222 -0.48 13.13 6.06
CA THR A 222 -0.44 14.49 6.61
C THR A 222 -1.66 15.29 6.18
N ASN A 223 -2.38 15.79 7.19
CA ASN A 223 -3.56 16.63 7.08
C ASN A 223 -3.38 17.98 7.82
N THR A 224 -2.12 18.37 8.05
CA THR A 224 -1.80 19.65 8.69
C THR A 224 -0.92 20.48 7.77
N LEU A 225 -1.25 21.78 7.67
CA LEU A 225 -0.41 22.75 7.00
C LEU A 225 0.29 23.59 8.06
N ARG A 226 1.62 23.58 8.06
CA ARG A 226 2.39 24.53 8.87
C ARG A 226 2.30 25.89 8.18
N PHE A 227 1.95 26.92 8.95
CA PHE A 227 1.93 28.32 8.48
C PHE A 227 0.87 28.66 7.41
N ALA A 228 -0.18 27.85 7.25
CA ALA A 228 -1.32 28.23 6.40
C ALA A 228 -2.29 29.17 7.12
N PRO A 229 -2.92 30.13 6.41
CA PRO A 229 -4.03 30.92 6.94
C PRO A 229 -5.15 30.01 7.45
N ALA A 230 -5.66 30.26 8.66
CA ALA A 230 -6.63 29.39 9.32
C ALA A 230 -8.02 29.30 8.64
N PHE A 231 -8.30 30.19 7.67
CA PHE A 231 -9.60 30.24 7.00
C PHE A 231 -9.66 29.19 5.88
N ASP A 232 -10.63 28.27 5.97
CA ASP A 232 -10.94 27.18 5.02
C ASP A 232 -9.83 26.18 4.66
N ALA A 233 -8.60 26.33 5.16
CA ALA A 233 -7.49 25.44 4.87
C ALA A 233 -7.82 23.96 5.14
N LYS A 234 -8.56 23.67 6.21
CA LYS A 234 -8.97 22.29 6.56
C LYS A 234 -9.91 21.67 5.53
N THR A 235 -10.85 22.45 5.00
CA THR A 235 -11.85 21.98 4.02
C THR A 235 -11.21 21.70 2.66
N TYR A 236 -10.31 22.57 2.21
CA TYR A 236 -9.58 22.35 0.96
C TYR A 236 -8.56 21.22 1.08
N LEU A 237 -7.85 21.13 2.21
CA LEU A 237 -6.83 20.12 2.43
C LEU A 237 -7.40 18.70 2.48
N ALA A 238 -8.58 18.52 3.07
CA ALA A 238 -9.24 17.22 3.15
C ALA A 238 -9.40 16.53 1.78
N LYS A 239 -9.59 17.31 0.71
CA LYS A 239 -9.73 16.80 -0.67
C LYS A 239 -8.45 16.16 -1.24
N TYR A 240 -7.30 16.51 -0.68
CA TYR A 240 -5.98 16.08 -1.16
C TYR A 240 -5.29 15.08 -0.22
N CYS A 241 -5.82 14.90 0.99
CA CYS A 241 -5.29 13.95 1.94
C CYS A 241 -5.76 12.52 1.63
N LEU A 242 -4.90 11.56 1.96
CA LEU A 242 -5.24 10.16 2.02
C LEU A 242 -5.46 9.74 3.48
N ASN A 243 -6.34 8.78 3.68
CA ASN A 243 -6.64 8.18 4.98
C ASN A 243 -6.38 6.68 4.91
N ASP A 244 -5.84 6.11 5.99
CA ASP A 244 -5.70 4.65 6.12
C ASP A 244 -7.11 4.01 6.22
N ALA A 245 -7.39 3.02 5.36
CA ALA A 245 -8.68 2.34 5.37
C ALA A 245 -8.99 1.66 6.71
N TRP A 246 -7.96 1.20 7.46
CA TRP A 246 -8.15 0.66 8.81
C TRP A 246 -8.68 1.72 9.78
N ASP A 247 -8.15 2.94 9.70
CA ASP A 247 -8.56 4.03 10.58
C ASP A 247 -9.98 4.49 10.22
N LEU A 248 -10.33 4.52 8.92
CA LEU A 248 -11.69 4.82 8.46
C LEU A 248 -12.69 3.75 8.93
N PHE A 249 -12.34 2.47 8.80
CA PHE A 249 -13.16 1.36 9.29
C PHE A 249 -13.40 1.46 10.80
N THR A 250 -12.33 1.67 11.58
CA THR A 250 -12.40 1.81 13.03
C THR A 250 -13.33 2.96 13.44
N LYS A 251 -13.25 4.10 12.74
CA LYS A 251 -14.13 5.24 12.97
C LYS A 251 -15.61 4.90 12.68
N SER A 252 -15.90 4.21 11.58
CA SER A 252 -17.28 3.80 11.24
C SER A 252 -17.87 2.84 12.29
N GLN A 253 -17.06 1.89 12.78
CA GLN A 253 -17.49 0.97 13.84
C GLN A 253 -17.78 1.67 15.17
N LEU A 254 -16.96 2.67 15.54
CA LEU A 254 -17.19 3.47 16.75
C LEU A 254 -18.44 4.34 16.62
N ALA A 255 -18.65 4.99 15.47
CA ALA A 255 -19.84 5.80 15.21
C ALA A 255 -21.14 4.98 15.26
N SER A 256 -21.08 3.72 14.82
CA SER A 256 -22.21 2.78 14.88
C SER A 256 -22.51 2.25 16.29
N ALA A 257 -21.55 2.35 17.22
CA ALA A 257 -21.65 1.83 18.58
C ALA A 257 -22.12 2.88 19.62
N GLU A 258 -22.13 4.18 19.29
CA GLU A 258 -22.69 5.20 20.17
C GLU A 258 -24.24 5.11 20.20
N PRO A 259 -24.88 4.94 21.37
CA PRO A 259 -26.32 5.05 21.47
C PRO A 259 -26.75 6.48 21.10
N GLN A 260 -27.70 6.64 20.18
CA GLN A 260 -28.40 7.92 19.99
C GLN A 260 -28.89 8.42 21.37
N ALA A 261 -28.26 9.47 21.89
CA ALA A 261 -28.64 10.03 23.18
C ALA A 261 -30.10 10.54 23.10
N PRO A 262 -30.94 10.28 24.12
CA PRO A 262 -32.28 10.85 24.16
C PRO A 262 -32.21 12.36 24.33
N THR A 263 -33.01 13.06 23.52
CA THR A 263 -33.40 14.46 23.74
C THR A 263 -34.19 14.57 25.05
N ASP A 264 -33.67 15.28 26.05
CA ASP A 264 -34.30 16.47 26.65
C ASP A 264 -33.69 16.85 28.01
N ASP A 265 -33.63 18.17 28.19
CA ASP A 265 -33.67 18.94 29.43
C ASP A 265 -32.68 18.61 30.56
N LEU A 266 -31.76 19.55 30.82
CA LEU A 266 -31.55 20.13 32.16
C LEU A 266 -30.80 21.47 32.05
N ARG A 267 -31.47 22.54 32.48
CA ARG A 267 -30.90 23.87 32.79
C ARG A 267 -29.79 23.76 33.82
N VAL A 268 -28.73 24.57 33.68
CA VAL A 268 -27.89 25.00 34.82
C VAL A 268 -27.47 26.47 34.64
N ASP A 269 -27.83 27.26 35.64
CA ASP A 269 -27.39 28.63 35.89
C ASP A 269 -25.90 28.72 36.27
N GLY A 270 -25.28 29.85 35.91
CA GLY A 270 -24.07 30.49 36.46
C GLY A 270 -23.03 29.70 37.26
N ASP A 271 -21.77 29.71 36.78
CA ASP A 271 -20.75 30.61 37.32
C ASP A 271 -19.41 30.49 36.55
N ILE A 272 -18.73 31.62 36.44
CA ILE A 272 -17.55 31.83 35.61
C ILE A 272 -16.31 31.52 36.46
N ALA A 273 -15.63 30.40 36.20
CA ALA A 273 -14.30 30.12 36.72
C ALA A 273 -13.34 29.88 35.57
N SER A 274 -12.28 30.69 35.53
CA SER A 274 -11.19 30.68 34.55
C SER A 274 -10.56 29.30 34.41
N VAL A 275 -10.74 28.66 33.25
CA VAL A 275 -10.03 27.44 32.88
C VAL A 275 -8.79 27.82 32.08
N VAL A 276 -7.63 27.50 32.63
CA VAL A 276 -6.35 27.47 31.93
C VAL A 276 -6.47 26.43 30.82
N ILE A 277 -6.35 26.85 29.56
CA ILE A 277 -6.31 25.93 28.42
C ILE A 277 -4.90 25.33 28.39
N GLU A 278 -4.70 24.21 29.09
CA GLU A 278 -3.62 23.31 28.76
C GLU A 278 -3.91 22.68 27.39
N GLN A 279 -2.90 22.69 26.52
CA GLN A 279 -2.97 22.15 25.17
C GLN A 279 -3.29 20.65 25.23
N GLY A 280 -4.57 20.32 25.03
CA GLY A 280 -5.05 18.95 24.91
C GLY A 280 -4.58 18.32 23.61
N ASP A 281 -3.76 17.28 23.76
CA ASP A 281 -3.42 16.31 22.73
C ASP A 281 -4.72 15.77 22.09
N THR A 282 -4.95 16.04 20.80
CA THR A 282 -6.19 15.66 20.08
C THR A 282 -6.25 14.18 19.73
N ASN A 283 -5.40 13.34 20.36
CA ASN A 283 -5.25 11.92 20.05
C ASN A 283 -6.01 10.97 20.99
N ASN A 284 -6.98 11.47 21.77
CA ASN A 284 -7.85 10.60 22.57
C ASN A 284 -9.00 10.02 21.71
N VAL A 285 -8.63 9.37 20.60
CA VAL A 285 -9.54 8.49 19.86
C VAL A 285 -9.60 7.18 20.65
N ALA A 286 -10.80 6.74 21.01
CA ALA A 286 -11.01 5.44 21.64
C ALA A 286 -10.28 4.36 20.83
N LYS A 287 -9.38 3.60 21.47
CA LYS A 287 -8.67 2.52 20.79
C LYS A 287 -9.69 1.49 20.27
N PRO A 288 -9.56 1.02 19.01
CA PRO A 288 -10.44 -0.03 18.49
C PRO A 288 -10.44 -1.23 19.43
N ALA A 289 -11.60 -1.88 19.54
CA ALA A 289 -11.76 -3.09 20.34
C ALA A 289 -10.86 -4.26 19.87
N THR A 290 -10.38 -4.21 18.63
CA THR A 290 -9.53 -5.24 18.01
C THR A 290 -8.29 -4.60 17.39
N PRO A 291 -7.07 -5.11 17.65
CA PRO A 291 -5.87 -4.62 17.00
C PRO A 291 -5.88 -4.97 15.51
N ARG A 292 -5.23 -4.13 14.68
CA ARG A 292 -5.07 -4.41 13.24
C ARG A 292 -4.26 -5.67 13.01
N THR A 293 -4.78 -6.56 12.17
CA THR A 293 -4.09 -7.79 11.76
C THR A 293 -2.83 -7.46 10.91
N PRO A 294 -1.65 -8.01 11.25
CA PRO A 294 -0.42 -7.84 10.47
C PRO A 294 -0.52 -8.39 9.05
N THR A 295 0.31 -7.86 8.14
CA THR A 295 0.39 -8.34 6.75
C THR A 295 1.69 -9.09 6.47
N HIS A 296 2.67 -9.05 7.38
CA HIS A 296 3.95 -9.72 7.23
C HIS A 296 4.42 -10.31 8.56
N TYR A 297 4.96 -11.52 8.50
CA TYR A 297 5.42 -12.30 9.65
C TYR A 297 6.85 -12.78 9.42
N TYR A 298 7.74 -12.53 10.40
CA TYR A 298 9.12 -12.98 10.35
C TYR A 298 9.59 -13.44 11.72
N GLY A 299 9.87 -14.73 11.85
CA GLY A 299 10.20 -15.35 13.13
C GLY A 299 9.07 -15.14 14.15
N ALA A 300 9.39 -14.55 15.29
CA ALA A 300 8.42 -14.24 16.34
C ALA A 300 7.81 -12.82 16.22
N SER A 301 8.11 -12.09 15.15
CA SER A 301 7.69 -10.71 14.94
C SER A 301 6.70 -10.59 13.78
N SER A 302 5.83 -9.59 13.86
CA SER A 302 4.84 -9.27 12.84
C SER A 302 4.80 -7.77 12.56
N SER A 303 4.43 -7.39 11.34
CA SER A 303 4.36 -6.00 10.91
C SER A 303 3.22 -5.78 9.92
N VAL A 304 2.72 -4.56 9.84
CA VAL A 304 1.83 -4.10 8.76
C VAL A 304 2.70 -3.36 7.75
N LEU A 305 2.75 -3.88 6.53
CA LEU A 305 3.50 -3.31 5.41
C LEU A 305 2.60 -3.01 4.20
N ASP A 306 1.46 -3.69 4.11
CA ASP A 306 0.51 -3.56 3.03
C ASP A 306 -0.67 -2.68 3.48
N TYR A 307 -1.02 -1.71 2.64
CA TYR A 307 -2.01 -0.69 2.96
C TYR A 307 -2.94 -0.44 1.79
N ILE A 308 -4.16 0.00 2.10
CA ILE A 308 -5.07 0.66 1.18
C ILE A 308 -5.36 2.03 1.80
N LEU A 309 -4.99 3.09 1.08
CA LEU A 309 -5.26 4.46 1.45
C LEU A 309 -6.31 5.06 0.53
N LEU A 310 -7.21 5.86 1.11
CA LEU A 310 -8.42 6.33 0.46
C LEU A 310 -8.53 7.85 0.59
N SER A 311 -8.97 8.52 -0.48
CA SER A 311 -9.31 9.94 -0.45
C SER A 311 -10.61 10.20 0.31
N SER A 312 -10.95 11.49 0.46
CA SER A 312 -12.09 11.94 1.28
C SER A 312 -13.46 11.41 0.84
N GLU A 313 -13.63 10.94 -0.40
CA GLU A 313 -14.90 10.34 -0.87
C GLU A 313 -15.32 9.09 -0.09
N PHE A 314 -14.36 8.43 0.55
CA PHE A 314 -14.55 7.19 1.33
C PHE A 314 -14.52 7.43 2.85
N ASP A 315 -14.31 8.67 3.29
CA ASP A 315 -14.32 9.05 4.70
C ASP A 315 -15.72 9.47 5.14
N ALA A 316 -16.38 8.65 5.97
CA ALA A 316 -17.74 8.92 6.45
C ALA A 316 -17.86 10.26 7.24
N SER A 317 -16.76 10.78 7.77
CA SER A 317 -16.76 12.08 8.46
C SER A 317 -16.69 13.27 7.50
N TYR A 318 -16.38 13.04 6.22
CA TYR A 318 -16.40 14.06 5.18
C TYR A 318 -17.83 14.30 4.68
N HIS A 319 -18.23 15.57 4.60
CA HIS A 319 -19.62 15.92 4.29
C HIS A 319 -20.05 15.55 2.87
N ASP A 320 -19.13 15.58 1.91
CA ASP A 320 -19.38 15.21 0.51
C ASP A 320 -18.97 13.76 0.20
N SER A 321 -18.71 12.94 1.21
CA SER A 321 -18.39 11.53 0.99
C SER A 321 -19.64 10.77 0.54
N PHE A 322 -19.47 9.99 -0.54
CA PHE A 322 -20.50 9.10 -1.07
C PHE A 322 -20.39 7.69 -0.50
N PHE A 323 -19.20 7.31 -0.07
CA PHE A 323 -18.89 5.96 0.39
C PHE A 323 -18.29 5.98 1.79
N GLU A 324 -18.46 4.88 2.50
CA GLU A 324 -17.74 4.60 3.74
C GLU A 324 -17.01 3.26 3.65
N VAL A 325 -16.02 3.08 4.53
CA VAL A 325 -15.38 1.77 4.73
C VAL A 325 -16.24 0.95 5.69
N SER A 326 -17.04 0.03 5.17
CA SER A 326 -17.95 -0.80 5.96
C SER A 326 -17.31 -2.06 6.52
N ASP A 327 -16.24 -2.55 5.87
CA ASP A 327 -15.52 -3.73 6.32
C ASP A 327 -14.03 -3.64 5.96
N TYR A 328 -13.21 -4.24 6.82
CA TYR A 328 -11.77 -4.34 6.65
C TYR A 328 -11.31 -5.73 7.09
N ASN A 329 -10.55 -6.40 6.23
CA ASN A 329 -9.96 -7.69 6.54
C ASN A 329 -8.51 -7.77 6.05
N THR A 330 -7.67 -8.51 6.77
CA THR A 330 -6.38 -8.97 6.28
C THR A 330 -6.41 -10.48 6.18
N TYR A 331 -6.40 -11.03 4.96
CA TYR A 331 -6.34 -12.46 4.74
C TYR A 331 -4.90 -12.96 4.92
N ASP A 332 -4.59 -13.49 6.10
CA ASP A 332 -3.25 -13.98 6.47
C ASP A 332 -3.25 -15.47 6.90
N ARG A 333 -4.38 -16.16 6.74
CA ARG A 333 -4.56 -17.56 7.18
C ARG A 333 -3.46 -18.49 6.71
N HIS A 334 -3.00 -18.32 5.46
CA HIS A 334 -1.94 -19.13 4.86
C HIS A 334 -0.56 -18.89 5.51
N LEU A 335 -0.38 -17.81 6.27
CA LEU A 335 0.84 -17.50 7.02
C LEU A 335 0.78 -18.01 8.46
N ILE A 336 -0.36 -17.83 9.13
CA ILE A 336 -0.51 -18.14 10.55
C ILE A 336 -0.97 -19.58 10.82
N ASN A 337 -1.69 -20.18 9.88
CA ASN A 337 -2.21 -21.54 9.97
C ASN A 337 -2.19 -22.23 8.58
N PRO A 338 -0.98 -22.46 8.03
CA PRO A 338 -0.82 -23.02 6.69
C PRO A 338 -1.30 -24.47 6.62
N VAL A 339 -2.04 -24.79 5.56
CA VAL A 339 -2.31 -26.16 5.13
C VAL A 339 -1.36 -26.46 3.99
N PHE A 340 -0.32 -27.27 4.23
CA PHE A 340 0.77 -27.50 3.27
C PHE A 340 0.29 -27.83 1.85
N GLU A 341 -0.73 -28.69 1.70
CA GLU A 341 -1.25 -29.07 0.39
C GLU A 341 -1.77 -27.89 -0.44
N ARG A 342 -2.35 -26.88 0.23
CA ARG A 342 -2.96 -25.69 -0.37
C ARG A 342 -2.01 -24.49 -0.40
N ASP A 343 -1.25 -24.29 0.67
CA ASP A 343 -0.59 -23.01 0.98
C ASP A 343 0.93 -23.02 0.76
N ASP A 344 1.53 -24.17 0.39
CA ASP A 344 2.99 -24.29 0.16
C ASP A 344 3.55 -23.33 -0.90
N LEU A 345 2.69 -22.86 -1.81
CA LEU A 345 3.02 -21.88 -2.84
C LEU A 345 2.15 -20.62 -2.78
N SER A 346 1.62 -20.28 -1.61
CA SER A 346 0.90 -19.03 -1.39
C SER A 346 1.83 -17.79 -1.46
N THR A 347 1.30 -16.60 -1.25
CA THR A 347 2.10 -15.38 -1.02
C THR A 347 2.70 -15.42 0.39
N ASP A 348 3.83 -14.75 0.62
CA ASP A 348 4.41 -14.60 1.97
C ASP A 348 3.90 -13.34 2.72
N HIS A 349 2.91 -12.64 2.16
CA HIS A 349 2.20 -11.50 2.76
C HIS A 349 0.70 -11.76 2.85
N GLY A 350 0.07 -11.25 3.92
CA GLY A 350 -1.38 -11.19 4.05
C GLY A 350 -1.97 -10.21 3.04
N VAL A 351 -3.18 -10.50 2.56
CA VAL A 351 -3.86 -9.66 1.56
C VAL A 351 -4.84 -8.72 2.25
N VAL A 352 -4.65 -7.41 2.09
CA VAL A 352 -5.56 -6.39 2.64
C VAL A 352 -6.78 -6.25 1.74
N ILE A 353 -7.97 -6.32 2.35
CA ILE A 353 -9.27 -6.27 1.69
C ILE A 353 -10.11 -5.20 2.39
N VAL A 354 -10.76 -4.35 1.61
CA VAL A 354 -11.63 -3.29 2.10
C VAL A 354 -12.95 -3.35 1.34
N SER A 355 -14.06 -3.31 2.07
CA SER A 355 -15.39 -3.18 1.47
C SER A 355 -15.87 -1.73 1.61
N LEU A 356 -16.34 -1.18 0.50
CA LEU A 356 -16.84 0.19 0.40
C LEU A 356 -18.33 0.16 0.12
N THR A 357 -19.15 0.80 0.96
CA THR A 357 -20.60 0.87 0.79
C THR A 357 -21.05 2.29 0.51
N LEU A 358 -22.05 2.42 -0.37
CA LEU A 358 -22.70 3.70 -0.62
C LEU A 358 -23.43 4.15 0.64
N ARG A 359 -23.24 5.41 1.03
CA ARG A 359 -23.94 6.04 2.16
C ARG A 359 -25.35 6.43 1.73
N SER A 360 -26.33 6.14 2.58
CA SER A 360 -27.76 6.41 2.35
C SER A 360 -28.18 7.82 2.70
#